data_AF-A0A382MM02-F1
#
_entry.id   AF-A0A382MM02-F1
#
_cell.length_a   1.000
_cell.length_b   1.000
_cell.length_c   1.000
_cell.angle_alpha   90.00
_cell.angle_beta   90.00
_cell.angle_gamma   90.00
#
_symmetry.space_group_name_H-M   'P 1'
#
loop_
_entity.id
_entity.type
_entity.pdbx_description
1 polymer ?
#
loop_
_entity_poly.entity_id
_entity_poly.type
_entity_poly.pdbx_seq_one_letter_code
_entity_poly.pdbx_strand_id
1 'polypeptide(L)'
;MPAQSGLGSSSTFTVGLLNTLYSLKNYMPTKKELALDAIHVEQNLICEYVGSQDQTAAAFGGLNKISFNSMNDIEVEPIILPSERRYALQENLMLFFTGFARNASDLAKHQIEATCNNENKLNTIMEICNEGLNILVDTKQPIDNFGKLLGEQWKV
;
A
#
# COMPACT_ATOMS: atom_id res chain seq x y z
N MET A 1 -7.30 -14.56 -7.33
CA MET A 1 -6.29 -14.90 -6.30
C MET A 1 -7.01 -15.38 -5.05
N PRO A 2 -6.47 -16.34 -4.29
CA PRO A 2 -7.08 -16.77 -3.03
C PRO A 2 -7.10 -15.60 -2.03
N ALA A 3 -8.10 -15.57 -1.15
CA ALA A 3 -8.14 -14.62 -0.05
C ALA A 3 -6.87 -14.76 0.83
N GLN A 4 -6.46 -13.67 1.49
CA GLN A 4 -5.33 -13.63 2.42
C GLN A 4 -3.94 -13.88 1.78
N SER A 5 -3.77 -13.58 0.49
CA SER A 5 -2.47 -13.69 -0.19
C SER A 5 -1.45 -12.60 0.18
N GLY A 6 -1.82 -11.64 1.05
CA GLY A 6 -0.97 -10.51 1.42
C GLY A 6 -0.80 -9.44 0.33
N LEU A 7 -1.69 -9.41 -0.67
CA LEU A 7 -1.61 -8.51 -1.83
C LEU A 7 -2.77 -7.51 -1.91
N GLY A 8 -3.46 -7.23 -0.79
CA GLY A 8 -4.59 -6.30 -0.78
C GLY A 8 -5.81 -6.77 -1.60
N SER A 9 -6.03 -8.10 -1.71
CA SER A 9 -7.08 -8.66 -2.57
C SER A 9 -8.51 -8.27 -2.14
N SER A 10 -8.75 -8.11 -0.83
CA SER A 10 -10.05 -7.68 -0.28
C SER A 10 -10.35 -6.24 -0.67
N SER A 11 -9.44 -5.32 -0.36
CA SER A 11 -9.54 -3.91 -0.73
C SER A 11 -9.62 -3.69 -2.23
N THR A 12 -8.88 -4.46 -3.03
CA THR A 12 -9.01 -4.42 -4.50
C THR A 12 -10.39 -4.86 -4.98
N PHE A 13 -10.99 -5.88 -4.34
CA PHE A 13 -12.35 -6.30 -4.64
C PHE A 13 -13.37 -5.20 -4.29
N THR A 14 -13.26 -4.58 -3.12
CA THR A 14 -14.12 -3.47 -2.69
C THR A 14 -14.05 -2.30 -3.67
N VAL A 15 -12.83 -1.88 -4.06
CA VAL A 15 -12.60 -0.83 -5.08
C VAL A 15 -13.24 -1.21 -6.43
N GLY A 16 -13.04 -2.44 -6.90
CA GLY A 16 -13.62 -2.92 -8.15
C GLY A 16 -15.16 -2.98 -8.13
N LEU A 17 -15.73 -3.39 -7.00
CA LEU A 17 -17.18 -3.43 -6.79
C LEU A 17 -17.77 -2.02 -6.81
N LEU A 18 -17.20 -1.07 -6.07
CA LEU A 18 -17.65 0.32 -6.06
C LEU A 18 -17.57 0.96 -7.45
N ASN A 19 -16.46 0.75 -8.16
CA ASN A 19 -16.29 1.26 -9.53
C ASN A 19 -17.38 0.72 -10.48
N THR A 20 -17.74 -0.57 -10.33
CA THR A 20 -18.82 -1.20 -11.10
C THR A 20 -20.18 -0.60 -10.75
N LEU A 21 -20.48 -0.42 -9.47
CA LEU A 21 -21.74 0.18 -9.01
C LEU A 21 -21.90 1.63 -9.47
N TYR A 22 -20.82 2.40 -9.47
CA TYR A 22 -20.83 3.77 -10.00
C TYR A 22 -21.08 3.79 -11.51
N SER A 23 -20.45 2.88 -12.25
CA SER A 23 -20.69 2.71 -13.68
C SER A 23 -22.16 2.39 -13.99
N LEU A 24 -22.81 1.53 -13.18
CA LEU A 24 -24.25 1.24 -13.30
C LEU A 24 -25.14 2.47 -13.05
N LYS A 25 -24.66 3.44 -12.27
CA LYS A 25 -25.34 4.72 -12.02
C LYS A 25 -24.96 5.81 -13.03
N ASN A 26 -24.18 5.48 -14.07
CA ASN A 26 -23.61 6.46 -15.02
C ASN A 26 -22.80 7.57 -14.33
N TYR A 27 -22.12 7.24 -13.23
CA TYR A 27 -21.24 8.15 -12.51
C TYR A 27 -19.80 7.66 -12.64
N MET A 28 -18.88 8.59 -12.91
CA MET A 28 -17.45 8.32 -13.03
C MET A 28 -16.73 8.91 -11.81
N PRO A 29 -16.42 8.09 -10.80
CA PRO A 29 -15.71 8.57 -9.62
C PRO A 29 -14.27 8.94 -9.98
N THR A 30 -13.73 9.94 -9.31
CA THR A 30 -12.29 10.16 -9.27
C THR A 30 -11.60 9.02 -8.52
N LYS A 31 -10.29 8.82 -8.77
CA LYS A 31 -9.48 7.83 -8.05
C LYS A 31 -9.49 8.07 -6.54
N LYS A 32 -9.49 9.34 -6.11
CA LYS A 32 -9.53 9.72 -4.69
C LYS A 32 -10.88 9.39 -4.06
N GLU A 33 -11.99 9.72 -4.72
CA GLU A 33 -13.34 9.34 -4.27
C GLU A 33 -13.45 7.82 -4.13
N LEU A 34 -13.01 7.07 -5.14
CA LEU A 34 -13.07 5.61 -5.11
C LEU A 34 -12.25 4.99 -3.96
N ALA A 35 -11.06 5.55 -3.68
CA ALA A 35 -10.23 5.13 -2.55
C ALA A 35 -10.92 5.42 -1.20
N LEU A 36 -11.43 6.64 -1.01
CA LEU A 36 -12.08 7.05 0.24
C LEU A 36 -13.37 6.27 0.49
N ASP A 37 -14.17 6.02 -0.54
CA ASP A 37 -15.38 5.22 -0.42
C ASP A 37 -15.07 3.76 -0.05
N ALA A 38 -14.01 3.18 -0.63
CA ALA A 38 -13.59 1.83 -0.27
C ALA A 38 -13.08 1.76 1.17
N ILE A 39 -12.32 2.75 1.62
CA ILE A 39 -11.87 2.86 3.02
C ILE A 39 -13.08 2.96 3.95
N HIS A 40 -14.06 3.80 3.60
CA HIS A 40 -15.29 3.98 4.38
C HIS A 40 -16.09 2.67 4.49
N VAL A 41 -16.23 1.95 3.39
CA VAL A 41 -16.91 0.64 3.38
C VAL A 41 -16.23 -0.34 4.34
N GLU A 42 -14.92 -0.53 4.22
CA GLU A 42 -14.21 -1.53 5.04
C GLU A 42 -14.10 -1.13 6.51
N GLN A 43 -13.74 0.12 6.80
CA GLN A 43 -13.50 0.57 8.18
C GLN A 43 -14.77 0.98 8.94
N ASN A 44 -15.77 1.55 8.28
CA ASN A 44 -16.95 2.10 8.95
C ASN A 44 -18.23 1.28 8.77
N LEU A 45 -18.42 0.61 7.63
CA LEU A 45 -19.64 -0.17 7.38
C LEU A 45 -19.45 -1.64 7.76
N ILE A 46 -18.32 -2.24 7.40
CA ILE A 46 -17.98 -3.63 7.71
C ILE A 46 -17.26 -3.73 9.08
N CYS A 47 -16.61 -2.64 9.51
CA CYS A 47 -15.84 -2.55 10.75
C CYS A 47 -14.67 -3.55 10.79
N GLU A 48 -14.01 -3.79 9.65
CA GLU A 48 -12.78 -4.57 9.62
C GLU A 48 -11.58 -3.75 10.12
N TYR A 49 -10.67 -4.41 10.84
CA TYR A 49 -9.39 -3.80 11.21
C TYR A 49 -8.46 -3.84 9.98
N VAL A 50 -8.44 -2.75 9.22
CA VAL A 50 -7.60 -2.57 8.03
C VAL A 50 -6.94 -1.19 8.00
N GLY A 51 -5.82 -1.07 7.29
CA GLY A 51 -5.23 0.21 6.96
C GLY A 51 -5.95 0.90 5.79
N SER A 52 -5.29 1.91 5.22
CA SER A 52 -5.82 2.71 4.09
C SER A 52 -4.98 2.59 2.80
N GLN A 53 -3.88 1.83 2.84
CA GLN A 53 -2.92 1.73 1.74
C GLN A 53 -3.43 0.88 0.57
N ASP A 54 -4.11 -0.24 0.84
CA ASP A 54 -4.48 -1.21 -0.19
C ASP A 54 -5.62 -0.67 -1.08
N GLN A 55 -6.60 -0.02 -0.48
CA GLN A 55 -7.70 0.66 -1.18
C GLN A 55 -7.16 1.79 -2.06
N THR A 56 -6.24 2.59 -1.51
CA THR A 56 -5.61 3.69 -2.24
C THR A 56 -4.78 3.18 -3.41
N ALA A 57 -3.95 2.15 -3.19
CA ALA A 57 -3.14 1.54 -4.25
C ALA A 57 -4.01 0.94 -5.37
N ALA A 58 -5.10 0.25 -5.01
CA ALA A 58 -6.01 -0.35 -5.97
C ALA A 58 -6.77 0.70 -6.82
N ALA A 59 -7.20 1.81 -6.21
CA ALA A 59 -7.91 2.86 -6.92
C ALA A 59 -6.99 3.68 -7.85
N PHE A 60 -5.76 3.97 -7.41
CA PHE A 60 -4.84 4.81 -8.18
C PHE A 60 -4.05 4.03 -9.24
N GLY A 61 -3.64 2.80 -8.94
CA GLY A 61 -2.75 2.00 -9.75
C GLY A 61 -1.33 2.58 -9.87
N GLY A 62 -0.42 1.78 -10.42
CA GLY A 62 0.98 2.18 -10.60
C GLY A 62 1.82 2.13 -9.32
N LEU A 63 2.98 2.79 -9.35
CA LEU A 63 3.90 2.92 -8.22
C LEU A 63 3.77 4.34 -7.67
N ASN A 64 3.40 4.48 -6.39
CA ASN A 64 3.10 5.78 -5.79
C ASN A 64 3.78 5.92 -4.42
N LYS A 65 4.14 7.15 -4.06
CA LYS A 65 4.31 7.56 -2.67
C LYS A 65 2.94 8.02 -2.17
N ILE A 66 2.49 7.50 -1.04
CA ILE A 66 1.20 7.84 -0.46
C ILE A 66 1.44 8.45 0.92
N SER A 67 0.95 9.67 1.12
CA SER A 67 0.98 10.37 2.40
C SER A 67 -0.41 10.36 3.02
N PHE A 68 -0.50 9.92 4.27
CA PHE A 68 -1.74 9.89 5.06
C PHE A 68 -1.63 10.95 6.16
N ASN A 69 -2.18 12.14 5.92
CA ASN A 69 -2.05 13.28 6.84
C ASN A 69 -3.18 13.29 7.88
N SER A 70 -4.41 12.99 7.46
CA SER A 70 -5.60 12.88 8.31
C SER A 70 -6.65 11.97 7.67
N MET A 71 -7.77 11.70 8.37
CA MET A 71 -8.79 10.72 7.97
C MET A 71 -9.25 10.80 6.50
N ASN A 72 -9.24 11.99 5.88
CA ASN A 72 -9.61 12.18 4.48
C ASN A 72 -8.53 12.90 3.64
N ASP A 73 -7.39 13.20 4.24
CA ASP A 73 -6.30 13.89 3.58
C ASP A 73 -5.23 12.88 3.14
N ILE A 74 -5.54 12.25 2.01
CA ILE A 74 -4.64 11.35 1.29
C ILE A 74 -4.07 12.10 0.10
N GLU A 75 -2.73 12.14 0.05
CA GLU A 75 -1.96 12.64 -1.08
C GLU A 75 -1.26 11.46 -1.77
N VAL A 76 -1.40 11.38 -3.10
CA VAL A 76 -0.83 10.30 -3.91
C VAL A 76 0.07 10.91 -4.97
N GLU A 77 1.36 10.65 -4.86
CA GLU A 77 2.39 11.14 -5.78
C GLU A 77 2.90 9.97 -6.63
N PRO A 78 2.62 9.95 -7.95
CA PRO A 78 3.14 8.93 -8.84
C PRO A 78 4.67 8.97 -8.91
N ILE A 79 5.31 7.82 -8.72
CA ILE A 79 6.76 7.66 -8.82
C ILE A 79 7.09 7.32 -10.28
N ILE A 80 7.66 8.28 -11.00
CA ILE A 80 8.05 8.11 -12.40
C ILE A 80 9.50 7.63 -12.46
N LEU A 81 9.70 6.39 -12.89
CA LEU A 81 11.02 5.79 -13.05
C LEU A 81 11.41 5.66 -14.54
N PRO A 82 12.66 5.97 -14.91
CA PRO A 82 13.21 5.60 -16.21
C PRO A 82 13.05 4.10 -16.47
N SER A 83 12.88 3.72 -17.74
CA SER A 83 12.62 2.33 -18.13
C SER A 83 13.71 1.39 -17.62
N GLU A 84 14.97 1.77 -17.77
CA GLU A 84 16.13 1.01 -17.31
C GLU A 84 16.10 0.79 -15.80
N ARG A 85 15.70 1.81 -15.03
CA ARG A 85 15.58 1.74 -13.57
C ARG A 85 14.45 0.80 -13.14
N ARG A 86 13.33 0.85 -13.85
CA ARG A 86 12.17 -0.05 -13.63
C ARG A 86 12.53 -1.50 -13.93
N TYR A 87 13.23 -1.77 -15.04
CA TYR A 87 13.72 -3.10 -15.37
C TYR A 87 14.72 -3.60 -14.34
N ALA A 88 15.67 -2.75 -13.91
CA ALA A 88 16.61 -3.11 -12.85
C ALA A 88 15.89 -3.49 -11.55
N LEU A 89 14.83 -2.75 -11.16
CA LEU A 89 14.03 -3.12 -9.99
C LEU A 89 13.34 -4.48 -10.19
N GLN A 90 12.72 -4.71 -11.34
CA GLN A 90 11.99 -5.96 -11.63
C GLN A 90 12.91 -7.19 -11.65
N GLU A 91 14.09 -7.10 -12.26
CA GLU A 91 15.08 -8.19 -12.33
C GLU A 91 15.67 -8.55 -10.96
N ASN A 92 15.55 -7.65 -9.97
CA ASN A 92 16.05 -7.84 -8.61
C ASN A 92 14.95 -8.19 -7.59
N LEU A 93 13.72 -8.46 -8.03
CA LEU A 93 12.61 -8.87 -7.18
C LEU A 93 12.20 -10.32 -7.48
N MET A 94 11.98 -11.09 -6.40
CA MET A 94 11.45 -12.45 -6.48
C MET A 94 10.17 -12.54 -5.66
N LEU A 95 9.13 -13.16 -6.24
CA LEU A 95 7.86 -13.40 -5.56
C LEU A 95 7.72 -14.89 -5.23
N PHE A 96 7.40 -15.17 -3.97
CA PHE A 96 7.19 -16.53 -3.48
C PHE A 96 5.81 -16.64 -2.83
N PHE A 97 4.96 -17.54 -3.35
CA PHE A 97 3.71 -17.88 -2.69
C PHE A 97 3.95 -19.03 -1.71
N THR A 98 3.88 -18.73 -0.42
CA THR A 98 4.24 -19.67 0.66
C THR A 98 3.08 -20.55 1.12
N GLY A 99 1.85 -20.29 0.67
CA GLY A 99 0.65 -21.04 1.06
C GLY A 99 0.15 -20.78 2.49
N PHE A 100 0.86 -19.97 3.27
CA PHE A 100 0.40 -19.56 4.61
C PHE A 100 -0.62 -18.43 4.50
N ALA A 101 -1.86 -18.71 4.91
CA ALA A 101 -2.90 -17.72 5.10
C ALA A 101 -2.92 -17.33 6.59
N ARG A 102 -2.61 -16.08 6.92
CA ARG A 102 -2.81 -15.55 8.28
C ARG A 102 -4.04 -14.65 8.27
N ASN A 103 -4.79 -14.65 9.36
CA ASN A 103 -5.85 -13.67 9.57
C ASN A 103 -5.23 -12.26 9.68
N ALA A 104 -5.26 -11.50 8.60
CA ALA A 104 -4.69 -10.14 8.53
C ALA A 104 -5.39 -9.17 9.50
N SER A 105 -6.70 -9.33 9.70
CA SER A 105 -7.50 -8.48 10.61
C SER A 105 -7.05 -8.60 12.07
N ASP A 106 -6.76 -9.81 12.56
CA ASP A 106 -6.29 -10.01 13.94
C ASP A 106 -4.93 -9.34 14.18
N LEU A 107 -4.03 -9.43 13.19
CA LEU A 107 -2.72 -8.77 13.25
C LEU A 107 -2.86 -7.24 13.18
N ALA A 108 -3.71 -6.73 12.29
CA ALA A 108 -3.96 -5.30 12.14
C ALA A 108 -4.55 -4.71 13.43
N LYS A 109 -5.46 -5.43 14.10
CA LYS A 109 -5.98 -5.03 15.41
C LYS A 109 -4.86 -4.84 16.44
N HIS A 110 -3.96 -5.82 16.55
CA HIS A 110 -2.80 -5.71 17.46
C HIS A 110 -1.87 -4.55 17.09
N GLN A 111 -1.66 -4.28 15.79
CA GLN A 111 -0.86 -3.13 15.35
C GLN A 111 -1.52 -1.80 15.72
N ILE A 112 -2.83 -1.65 15.52
CA ILE A 112 -3.59 -0.46 15.88
C ILE A 112 -3.49 -0.20 17.39
N GLU A 113 -3.71 -1.22 18.22
CA GLU A 113 -3.59 -1.13 19.69
C GLU A 113 -2.17 -0.74 20.14
N ALA A 114 -1.15 -1.24 19.43
CA ALA A 114 0.25 -1.00 19.76
C ALA A 114 0.81 0.33 19.17
N THR A 115 0.06 1.01 18.30
CA THR A 115 0.52 2.21 17.56
C THR A 115 0.94 3.34 18.52
N CYS A 116 0.12 3.62 19.54
CA CYS A 116 0.41 4.67 20.53
C CYS A 116 1.69 4.45 21.34
N ASN A 117 2.18 3.20 21.42
CA ASN A 117 3.33 2.83 22.22
C ASN A 117 4.60 2.60 21.38
N ASN A 118 4.54 2.75 20.05
CA ASN A 118 5.63 2.40 19.13
C ASN A 118 6.05 3.54 18.20
N GLU A 119 5.87 4.80 18.63
CA GLU A 119 6.19 5.99 17.84
C GLU A 119 7.60 5.95 17.21
N ASN A 120 8.62 5.58 17.98
CA ASN A 120 9.99 5.45 17.48
C ASN A 120 10.10 4.47 16.30
N LYS A 121 9.42 3.32 16.38
CA LYS A 121 9.43 2.34 15.28
C LYS A 121 8.70 2.87 14.06
N LEU A 122 7.58 3.56 14.26
CA LEU A 122 6.82 4.16 13.16
C LEU A 122 7.63 5.25 12.46
N ASN A 123 8.36 6.06 13.21
CA ASN A 123 9.30 7.05 12.65
C ASN A 123 10.40 6.36 11.83
N THR A 124 10.98 5.27 12.31
CA THR A 124 11.96 4.49 11.53
C THR A 124 11.35 3.94 10.24
N ILE A 125 10.12 3.42 10.27
CA ILE A 125 9.43 2.92 9.06
C ILE A 125 9.20 4.06 8.06
N MET A 126 8.86 5.27 8.53
CA MET A 126 8.71 6.44 7.66
C MET A 126 10.05 6.89 7.05
N GLU A 127 11.14 6.88 7.83
CA GLU A 127 12.48 7.18 7.33
C GLU A 127 12.92 6.20 6.24
N ILE A 128 12.72 4.89 6.49
CA ILE A 128 12.98 3.83 5.51
C ILE A 128 12.16 4.03 4.24
N CYS A 129 10.88 4.41 4.34
CA CYS A 129 10.06 4.70 3.17
C CYS A 129 10.64 5.85 2.33
N ASN A 130 11.07 6.94 2.98
CA ASN A 130 11.68 8.09 2.30
C ASN A 130 13.03 7.74 1.69
N GLU A 131 13.86 6.96 2.38
CA GLU A 131 15.14 6.48 1.83
C GLU A 131 14.93 5.55 0.63
N GLY A 132 13.95 4.65 0.71
CA GLY A 132 13.58 3.76 -0.39
C GLY A 132 13.17 4.55 -1.64
N LEU A 133 12.39 5.61 -1.47
CA LEU A 133 12.04 6.52 -2.56
C LEU A 133 13.28 7.18 -3.17
N ASN A 134 14.19 7.71 -2.34
CA ASN A 134 15.42 8.34 -2.82
C ASN A 134 16.29 7.37 -3.61
N ILE A 135 16.44 6.13 -3.14
CA ILE A 135 17.16 5.08 -3.87
C ILE A 135 16.47 4.79 -5.20
N LEU A 136 15.14 4.64 -5.22
CA LEU A 136 14.42 4.31 -6.45
C LEU A 136 14.58 5.39 -7.52
N VAL A 137 14.47 6.67 -7.14
CA VAL A 137 14.49 7.82 -8.06
C VAL A 137 15.91 8.20 -8.49
N ASP A 138 16.93 8.03 -7.63
CA ASP A 138 18.32 8.33 -8.00
C ASP A 138 18.93 7.21 -8.85
N THR A 139 19.00 7.44 -10.16
CA THR A 139 19.58 6.48 -11.11
C THR A 139 21.08 6.27 -10.94
N LYS A 140 21.78 7.11 -10.18
CA LYS A 140 23.21 6.93 -9.89
C LYS A 140 23.44 5.93 -8.76
N GLN A 141 22.45 5.67 -7.92
CA GLN A 141 22.57 4.69 -6.86
C GLN A 141 22.38 3.25 -7.38
N PRO A 142 23.19 2.28 -6.91
CA PRO A 142 22.95 0.86 -7.19
C PRO A 142 21.55 0.43 -6.71
N ILE A 143 20.81 -0.32 -7.53
CA ILE A 143 19.48 -0.82 -7.16
C ILE A 143 19.53 -1.79 -5.97
N ASP A 144 20.65 -2.48 -5.78
CA ASP A 144 20.91 -3.41 -4.68
C ASP A 144 20.74 -2.75 -3.30
N ASN A 145 20.96 -1.43 -3.21
CA ASN A 145 20.73 -0.69 -1.96
C ASN A 145 19.25 -0.74 -1.55
N PHE A 146 18.32 -0.78 -2.51
CA PHE A 146 16.89 -0.96 -2.22
C PHE A 146 16.65 -2.34 -1.58
N GLY A 147 17.29 -3.39 -2.10
CA GLY A 147 17.21 -4.74 -1.51
C GLY A 147 17.76 -4.80 -0.09
N LYS A 148 18.89 -4.12 0.18
CA LYS A 148 19.44 -4.00 1.54
C LYS A 148 18.46 -3.31 2.48
N LEU A 149 17.87 -2.21 2.03
CA LEU A 149 16.90 -1.43 2.80
C LEU A 149 15.64 -2.24 3.11
N LEU A 150 15.13 -3.04 2.16
CA LEU A 150 14.03 -3.98 2.43
C LEU A 150 14.40 -5.01 3.52
N GLY A 151 15.66 -5.46 3.54
CA GLY A 151 16.17 -6.36 4.58
C GLY A 151 16.31 -5.71 5.95
N GLU A 152 16.54 -4.39 6.01
CA GLU A 152 16.52 -3.60 7.25
C GLU A 152 15.10 -3.41 7.75
N GLN A 153 14.18 -3.02 6.86
CA GLN A 153 12.76 -2.88 7.15
C GLN A 153 12.14 -4.16 7.72
N TRP A 154 12.57 -5.33 7.24
CA TRP A 154 12.08 -6.62 7.72
C TRP A 154 12.41 -6.91 9.20
N LYS A 155 13.40 -6.22 9.77
CA LYS A 155 13.86 -6.43 11.15
C LYS A 155 13.20 -5.50 12.17
N VAL A 156 12.51 -4.45 11.71
CA VAL A 156 11.83 -3.44 12.55
C VAL A 156 10.49 -3.96 13.07
#